data_AF-A0A2G8JVB6-F1
#
_entry.id   AF-A0A2G8JVB6-F1
#
_cell.length_a   1.000
_cell.length_b   1.000
_cell.length_c   1.000
_cell.angle_alpha   90.00
_cell.angle_beta   90.00
_cell.angle_gamma   90.00
#
_symmetry.space_group_name_H-M   'P 1'
#
loop_
_entity.id
_entity.type
_entity.pdbx_description
1 polymer ?
#
loop_
_entity_poly.entity_id
_entity_poly.type
_entity_poly.pdbx_seq_one_letter_code
_entity_poly.pdbx_strand_id
1 'polypeptide(L)'
;MGAAILLVCRNLWRLIISDSSYSLSGMKVFGRYRQRWCVVGVVMTVFITCTIYMATHAVFDADVDLTPPRSVHGPIYPWDKHYRGPLANYDGDPSKEKAEDIIANGVKVQVEAKKEDKAAPQPDKKVPVDFVSEQKAVQLNRHKQLEDTCKKYPQLHIGAINVDTQRHILVNEKHKLLYCFVPKVGCSNWKRVLMKLVGKSNKPLAEITSDEAHYKHGMRRLQAYKPEDQKKMLETYTKFVYARNPFVRILSAYKNKYGDVVMYRKETYFHQFAKKMIKKYRENPSQRALETGENATWTEFVKYLTDPAKNYFDDHWEEMFKLCSPCKIKYDYIGHLETIGADAKYMLDTLGLSSQVEYPSPKTSHPTNSTSTFENSFSELTIAQLKGLWQIYQKDFELFGYEKPDFLPSTV
;
A
#
# COMPACT_ATOMS: atom_id res chain seq x y z
N MET A 1 -41.84 -10.45 8.86
CA MET A 1 -41.30 -11.18 10.03
C MET A 1 -41.13 -10.30 11.29
N GLY A 2 -40.71 -9.03 11.19
CA GLY A 2 -40.49 -8.16 12.36
C GLY A 2 -41.72 -7.90 13.27
N ALA A 3 -42.92 -7.78 12.70
CA ALA A 3 -44.14 -7.54 13.48
C ALA A 3 -44.56 -8.74 14.36
N ALA A 4 -44.26 -9.97 13.94
CA ALA A 4 -44.58 -11.19 14.69
C ALA A 4 -43.67 -11.35 15.92
N ILE A 5 -42.40 -10.96 15.80
CA ILE A 5 -41.41 -11.05 16.88
C ILE A 5 -41.70 -10.00 17.97
N LEU A 6 -42.08 -8.79 17.59
CA LEU A 6 -42.50 -7.74 18.54
C LEU A 6 -43.76 -8.15 19.33
N LEU A 7 -44.70 -8.87 18.71
CA LEU A 7 -45.89 -9.39 19.39
C LEU A 7 -45.53 -10.45 20.44
N VAL A 8 -44.58 -11.33 20.13
CA VAL A 8 -44.08 -12.37 21.04
C VAL A 8 -43.34 -11.74 22.23
N CYS A 9 -42.47 -10.75 21.99
CA CYS A 9 -41.79 -10.01 23.05
C CYS A 9 -42.76 -9.23 23.95
N ARG A 10 -43.81 -8.61 23.38
CA ARG A 10 -44.83 -7.87 24.15
C ARG A 10 -45.69 -8.79 25.03
N ASN A 11 -46.00 -9.99 24.55
CA ASN A 11 -46.78 -10.98 25.31
C ASN A 11 -45.94 -11.66 26.41
N LEU A 12 -44.65 -11.91 26.16
CA LEU A 12 -43.71 -12.39 27.18
C LEU A 12 -43.49 -11.38 28.31
N TRP A 13 -43.43 -10.07 27.99
CA TRP A 13 -43.31 -9.02 29.00
C TRP A 13 -44.54 -8.93 29.91
N ARG A 14 -45.75 -9.16 29.37
CA ARG A 14 -46.99 -9.19 30.17
C ARG A 14 -47.06 -10.39 31.12
N LEU A 15 -46.55 -11.55 30.71
CA LEU A 15 -46.46 -12.76 31.55
C LEU A 15 -45.46 -12.60 32.71
N ILE A 16 -44.41 -11.79 32.54
CA ILE A 16 -43.41 -11.54 33.59
C ILE A 16 -43.95 -10.59 34.68
N ILE A 17 -44.86 -9.67 34.34
CA ILE A 17 -45.41 -8.71 35.31
C ILE A 17 -46.54 -9.34 36.15
N SER A 18 -47.32 -10.28 35.61
CA SER A 18 -48.47 -10.86 36.34
C SER A 18 -48.10 -11.86 37.44
N ASP A 19 -46.83 -12.24 37.59
CA ASP A 19 -46.39 -13.26 38.55
C ASP A 19 -45.77 -12.64 39.83
N SER A 20 -45.96 -11.33 40.04
CA SER A 20 -45.32 -10.56 41.12
C SER A 20 -46.19 -10.30 42.36
N SER A 21 -47.37 -10.91 42.46
CA SER A 21 -48.29 -10.70 43.58
C SER A 21 -48.80 -12.00 44.21
N TYR A 22 -48.03 -12.65 45.08
CA TYR A 22 -48.60 -13.54 46.12
C TYR A 22 -47.75 -13.60 47.40
N SER A 23 -48.50 -13.62 48.50
CA SER A 23 -48.19 -13.42 49.93
C SER A 23 -47.16 -14.36 50.58
N LEU A 24 -46.52 -13.83 51.64
CA LEU A 24 -45.71 -14.51 52.64
C LEU A 24 -46.50 -15.59 53.40
N SER A 25 -46.04 -16.84 53.34
CA SER A 25 -45.99 -17.79 54.47
C SER A 25 -45.54 -19.19 54.02
N GLY A 26 -44.55 -19.77 54.72
CA GLY A 26 -44.35 -21.23 54.78
C GLY A 26 -43.30 -21.86 53.85
N MET A 27 -42.24 -22.38 54.47
CA MET A 27 -41.25 -23.39 54.04
C MET A 27 -41.40 -24.04 52.65
N LYS A 28 -40.36 -23.89 51.81
CA LYS A 28 -39.74 -24.94 50.96
C LYS A 28 -38.53 -24.35 50.20
N VAL A 29 -37.37 -24.37 50.86
CA VAL A 29 -36.06 -24.12 50.25
C VAL A 29 -35.67 -25.38 49.50
N PHE A 30 -35.54 -25.30 48.16
CA PHE A 30 -34.65 -26.10 47.27
C PHE A 30 -35.09 -26.09 45.79
N GLY A 31 -36.27 -25.55 45.44
CA GLY A 31 -36.75 -25.46 44.04
C GLY A 31 -36.54 -24.11 43.32
N ARG A 32 -36.36 -23.00 44.04
CA ARG A 32 -36.43 -21.64 43.46
C ARG A 32 -35.13 -21.11 42.85
N TYR A 33 -33.98 -21.73 43.12
CA TYR A 33 -32.70 -21.24 42.57
C TYR A 33 -32.56 -21.63 41.08
N ARG A 34 -32.91 -22.85 40.70
CA ARG A 34 -32.71 -23.38 39.33
C ARG A 34 -33.55 -22.66 38.27
N GLN A 35 -34.74 -22.20 38.62
CA GLN A 35 -35.65 -21.50 37.71
C GLN A 35 -35.22 -20.06 37.42
N ARG A 36 -34.66 -19.35 38.42
CA ARG A 36 -34.13 -17.98 38.25
C ARG A 36 -32.90 -17.95 37.32
N TRP A 37 -32.00 -18.93 37.42
CA TRP A 37 -30.84 -19.01 36.52
C TRP A 37 -31.21 -19.35 35.07
N CYS A 38 -32.24 -20.17 34.84
CA CYS A 38 -32.76 -20.43 33.49
C CYS A 38 -33.36 -19.16 32.85
N VAL A 39 -34.13 -18.37 33.60
CA VAL A 39 -34.75 -17.14 33.06
C VAL A 39 -33.68 -16.09 32.74
N VAL A 40 -32.69 -15.88 33.60
CA VAL A 40 -31.59 -14.94 33.35
C VAL A 40 -30.72 -15.39 32.16
N GLY A 41 -30.46 -16.69 32.02
CA GLY A 41 -29.70 -17.25 30.90
C GLY A 41 -30.41 -17.07 29.54
N VAL A 42 -31.72 -17.26 29.50
CA VAL A 42 -32.51 -17.06 28.27
C VAL A 42 -32.57 -15.58 27.88
N VAL A 43 -32.75 -14.67 28.85
CA VAL A 43 -32.79 -13.22 28.57
C VAL A 43 -31.44 -12.71 28.05
N MET A 44 -30.33 -13.15 28.64
CA MET A 44 -28.98 -12.81 28.16
C MET A 44 -28.73 -13.31 26.74
N THR A 45 -29.16 -14.54 26.43
CA THR A 45 -28.97 -15.12 25.10
C THR A 45 -29.79 -14.38 24.03
N VAL A 46 -31.04 -14.01 24.33
CA VAL A 46 -31.90 -13.24 23.42
C VAL A 46 -31.36 -11.81 23.23
N PHE A 47 -30.84 -11.17 24.29
CA PHE A 47 -30.24 -9.86 24.15
C PHE A 47 -29.03 -9.91 23.23
N ILE A 48 -28.09 -10.83 23.46
CA ILE A 48 -26.87 -10.98 22.67
C ILE A 48 -27.19 -11.27 21.20
N THR A 49 -28.15 -12.14 20.91
CA THR A 49 -28.54 -12.43 19.52
C THR A 49 -29.22 -11.25 18.86
N CYS A 50 -30.05 -10.48 19.57
CA CYS A 50 -30.63 -9.24 19.05
C CYS A 50 -29.56 -8.16 18.78
N THR A 51 -28.57 -7.96 19.66
CA THR A 51 -27.50 -6.98 19.40
C THR A 51 -26.64 -7.39 18.22
N ILE A 52 -26.30 -8.67 18.08
CA ILE A 52 -25.54 -9.17 16.92
C ILE A 52 -26.35 -9.02 15.64
N TYR A 53 -27.66 -9.29 15.67
CA TYR A 53 -28.54 -9.12 14.51
C TYR A 53 -28.64 -7.64 14.09
N MET A 54 -28.85 -6.73 15.04
CA MET A 54 -28.90 -5.29 14.76
C MET A 54 -27.54 -4.74 14.27
N ALA A 55 -26.42 -5.22 14.81
CA ALA A 55 -25.08 -4.81 14.38
C ALA A 55 -24.71 -5.33 12.98
N THR A 56 -25.29 -6.45 12.55
CA THR A 56 -25.03 -7.04 11.22
C THR A 56 -26.00 -6.56 10.14
N HIS A 57 -27.12 -5.95 10.53
CA HIS A 57 -28.18 -5.49 9.61
C HIS A 57 -28.41 -3.97 9.65
N ALA A 58 -27.52 -3.20 10.32
CA ALA A 58 -27.47 -1.75 10.16
C ALA A 58 -26.97 -1.42 8.75
N VAL A 59 -27.90 -1.24 7.83
CA VAL A 59 -27.66 -0.71 6.48
C VAL A 59 -27.31 0.77 6.63
N PHE A 60 -26.05 1.11 6.37
CA PHE A 60 -25.62 2.49 6.15
C PHE A 60 -26.05 2.88 4.73
N ASP A 61 -27.24 3.43 4.57
CA ASP A 61 -27.61 4.18 3.38
C ASP A 61 -26.96 5.57 3.45
N ALA A 62 -25.77 5.68 2.86
CA ALA A 62 -25.27 6.94 2.36
C ALA A 62 -25.19 6.80 0.84
N ASP A 63 -25.92 7.66 0.11
CA ASP A 63 -25.88 7.71 -1.34
C ASP A 63 -24.42 7.78 -1.82
N VAL A 64 -23.99 6.74 -2.53
CA VAL A 64 -22.65 6.68 -3.11
C VAL A 64 -22.67 7.56 -4.35
N ASP A 65 -22.02 8.72 -4.28
CA ASP A 65 -21.70 9.54 -5.43
C ASP A 65 -20.84 8.72 -6.41
N LEU A 66 -21.45 8.31 -7.53
CA LEU A 66 -20.81 7.56 -8.61
C LEU A 66 -20.10 8.47 -9.62
N THR A 67 -19.98 9.77 -9.35
CA THR A 67 -19.16 10.64 -10.20
C THR A 67 -17.68 10.29 -9.99
N PRO A 68 -16.95 9.91 -11.06
CA PRO A 68 -15.52 9.70 -10.95
C PRO A 68 -14.86 11.01 -10.55
N PRO A 69 -13.97 11.04 -9.53
CA PRO A 69 -13.31 12.26 -9.13
C PRO A 69 -12.51 12.80 -10.32
N ARG A 70 -12.83 14.02 -10.76
CA ARG A 70 -11.96 14.84 -11.62
C ARG A 70 -10.75 15.28 -10.80
N SER A 71 -9.79 14.39 -10.58
CA SER A 71 -8.42 14.81 -10.27
C SER A 71 -7.48 14.23 -11.32
N VAL A 72 -7.12 15.07 -12.28
CA VAL A 72 -6.04 14.83 -13.25
C VAL A 72 -4.67 14.76 -12.55
N HIS A 73 -4.62 15.11 -11.26
CA HIS A 73 -3.48 14.93 -10.38
C HIS A 73 -3.74 13.74 -9.46
N GLY A 74 -2.84 12.75 -9.50
CA GLY A 74 -2.82 11.67 -8.51
C GLY A 74 -2.67 12.20 -7.09
N PRO A 75 -2.84 11.35 -6.06
CA PRO A 75 -2.62 11.76 -4.68
C PRO A 75 -1.21 12.37 -4.52
N ILE A 76 -1.14 13.55 -3.92
CA ILE A 76 0.15 14.19 -3.59
C ILE A 76 0.76 13.41 -2.42
N TYR A 77 1.93 12.82 -2.65
CA TYR A 77 2.66 12.11 -1.60
C TYR A 77 3.56 13.10 -0.83
N PRO A 78 3.83 12.87 0.47
CA PRO A 78 4.65 13.78 1.28
C PRO A 78 6.05 14.06 0.72
N TRP A 79 6.60 13.09 -0.02
CA TRP A 79 7.90 13.17 -0.67
C TRP A 79 7.85 13.72 -2.11
N ASP A 80 6.66 13.99 -2.63
CA ASP A 80 6.44 14.49 -3.99
C ASP A 80 6.23 16.02 -3.96
N LYS A 81 7.25 16.79 -3.55
CA LYS A 81 7.21 18.25 -3.71
C LYS A 81 7.50 18.69 -5.14
N HIS A 82 8.13 17.81 -5.92
CA HIS A 82 8.49 18.06 -7.31
C HIS A 82 8.14 16.88 -8.24
N TYR A 83 7.06 16.12 -8.00
CA TYR A 83 6.61 15.12 -8.98
C TYR A 83 6.31 15.81 -10.31
N ARG A 84 7.33 15.87 -11.15
CA ARG A 84 7.29 16.36 -12.51
C ARG A 84 6.84 15.20 -13.35
N GLY A 85 5.54 14.91 -13.26
CA GLY A 85 4.87 14.27 -14.39
C GLY A 85 5.15 15.08 -15.67
N PRO A 86 4.90 14.54 -16.86
CA PRO A 86 5.23 15.18 -18.15
C PRO A 86 4.65 16.60 -18.35
N LEU A 87 3.82 17.09 -17.43
CA LEU A 87 3.22 18.43 -17.41
C LEU A 87 4.04 19.51 -16.70
N ALA A 88 5.24 19.22 -16.20
CA ALA A 88 6.06 20.21 -15.48
C ALA A 88 6.75 21.27 -16.36
N ASN A 89 6.53 21.25 -17.68
CA ASN A 89 6.96 22.29 -18.61
C ASN A 89 5.76 23.14 -19.07
N TYR A 90 4.92 23.57 -18.13
CA TYR A 90 3.93 24.61 -18.38
C TYR A 90 4.22 25.76 -17.41
N ASP A 91 4.95 26.75 -17.91
CA ASP A 91 5.19 28.01 -17.21
C ASP A 91 3.85 28.71 -16.98
N GLY A 92 3.49 28.85 -15.71
CA GLY A 92 2.25 29.45 -15.25
C GLY A 92 2.27 29.55 -13.74
N ASP A 93 3.27 30.25 -13.21
CA ASP A 93 3.39 30.62 -11.80
C ASP A 93 2.20 31.51 -11.39
N PRO A 94 1.29 31.05 -10.50
CA PRO A 94 0.19 31.88 -10.00
C PRO A 94 0.56 32.63 -8.71
N SER A 95 1.83 32.66 -8.30
CA SER A 95 2.24 33.23 -7.00
C SER A 95 2.64 34.71 -7.01
N LYS A 96 2.39 35.43 -8.10
CA LYS A 96 2.60 36.89 -8.17
C LYS A 96 1.33 37.65 -8.53
N GLU A 97 0.39 37.73 -7.60
CA GLU A 97 -0.51 38.89 -7.53
C GLU A 97 -1.17 38.97 -6.15
N LYS A 98 -0.63 39.84 -5.30
CA LYS A 98 -1.37 40.77 -4.42
C LYS A 98 -0.44 41.36 -3.36
N ALA A 99 0.10 42.52 -3.68
CA ALA A 99 0.34 43.58 -2.71
C ALA A 99 0.20 44.88 -3.48
N GLU A 100 -0.78 45.71 -3.10
CA GLU A 100 -0.66 47.17 -2.93
C GLU A 100 -2.06 47.81 -2.87
N ASP A 101 -2.42 48.29 -1.67
CA ASP A 101 -3.39 49.36 -1.45
C ASP A 101 -2.59 50.54 -0.88
N ILE A 102 -2.43 51.63 -1.63
CA ILE A 102 -2.20 52.99 -1.10
C ILE A 102 -2.95 54.01 -1.97
N ILE A 103 -3.65 54.89 -1.27
CA ILE A 103 -4.60 55.90 -1.75
C ILE A 103 -3.92 57.18 -2.28
N ALA A 104 -4.55 57.74 -3.32
CA ALA A 104 -4.60 59.15 -3.77
C ALA A 104 -3.32 59.89 -4.22
N ASN A 105 -3.32 60.33 -5.48
CA ASN A 105 -3.55 61.74 -5.81
C ASN A 105 -3.78 61.91 -7.32
N GLY A 106 -4.75 62.76 -7.66
CA GLY A 106 -5.22 62.93 -9.03
C GLY A 106 -4.32 63.77 -9.92
N VAL A 107 -4.36 63.50 -11.22
CA VAL A 107 -4.36 64.49 -12.31
C VAL A 107 -5.08 63.84 -13.50
N LYS A 108 -6.11 64.50 -14.02
CA LYS A 108 -6.78 64.17 -15.29
C LYS A 108 -5.86 64.55 -16.45
N VAL A 109 -5.57 63.60 -17.33
CA VAL A 109 -5.20 63.91 -18.73
C VAL A 109 -6.04 63.01 -19.64
N GLN A 110 -6.91 63.65 -20.42
CA GLN A 110 -7.62 63.02 -21.53
C GLN A 110 -6.65 62.85 -22.70
N VAL A 111 -6.54 61.63 -23.22
CA VAL A 111 -6.08 61.39 -24.59
C VAL A 111 -7.00 60.33 -25.19
N GLU A 112 -7.83 60.76 -26.15
CA GLU A 112 -8.61 59.88 -27.01
C GLU A 112 -7.67 59.18 -28.00
N ALA A 113 -7.69 57.85 -28.03
CA ALA A 113 -7.12 57.07 -29.12
C ALA A 113 -8.02 55.86 -29.44
N LYS A 114 -8.70 55.99 -30.58
CA LYS A 114 -9.35 55.01 -31.46
C LYS A 114 -9.43 53.55 -30.98
N LYS A 115 -10.68 53.06 -30.84
CA LYS A 115 -11.02 51.63 -30.83
C LYS A 115 -10.67 50.99 -32.18
N GLU A 116 -9.69 50.10 -32.19
CA GLU A 116 -9.62 48.99 -33.14
C GLU A 116 -10.20 47.76 -32.45
N ASP A 117 -11.25 47.18 -33.02
CA ASP A 117 -11.84 45.92 -32.59
C ASP A 117 -10.85 44.78 -32.86
N LYS A 118 -9.99 44.47 -31.88
CA LYS A 118 -9.24 43.20 -31.85
C LYS A 118 -10.05 42.20 -31.04
N ALA A 119 -10.59 41.21 -31.74
CA ALA A 119 -11.20 40.04 -31.14
C ALA A 119 -10.25 39.44 -30.09
N ALA A 120 -10.78 39.20 -28.88
CA ALA A 120 -10.05 38.58 -27.80
C ALA A 120 -9.47 37.22 -28.27
N PRO A 121 -8.22 36.87 -27.90
CA PRO A 121 -7.70 35.53 -28.16
C PRO A 121 -8.60 34.54 -27.43
N GLN A 122 -9.18 33.59 -28.16
CA GLN A 122 -9.88 32.49 -27.52
C GLN A 122 -8.89 31.72 -26.64
N PRO A 123 -9.29 31.31 -25.42
CA PRO A 123 -8.45 30.50 -24.57
C PRO A 123 -8.15 29.18 -25.30
N ASP A 124 -6.87 28.87 -25.47
CA ASP A 124 -6.38 27.63 -26.07
C ASP A 124 -7.11 26.44 -25.46
N LYS A 125 -7.93 25.78 -26.27
CA LYS A 125 -8.58 24.52 -25.90
C LYS A 125 -7.47 23.49 -25.72
N LYS A 126 -7.08 23.24 -24.47
CA LYS A 126 -6.24 22.10 -24.09
C LYS A 126 -6.89 20.82 -24.64
N VAL A 127 -6.28 20.25 -25.68
CA VAL A 127 -6.66 18.94 -26.23
C VAL A 127 -6.47 17.91 -25.11
N PRO A 128 -7.48 17.09 -24.77
CA PRO A 128 -7.30 16.02 -23.80
C PRO A 128 -6.20 15.08 -24.29
N VAL A 129 -5.12 14.95 -23.52
CA VAL A 129 -4.08 13.96 -23.79
C VAL A 129 -4.70 12.57 -23.56
N ASP A 130 -4.61 11.69 -24.56
CA ASP A 130 -5.09 10.32 -24.47
C ASP A 130 -4.29 9.53 -23.41
N PHE A 131 -4.99 8.79 -22.54
CA PHE A 131 -4.43 7.99 -21.44
C PHE A 131 -3.33 7.04 -21.93
N VAL A 132 -3.52 6.40 -23.08
CA VAL A 132 -2.53 5.45 -23.64
C VAL A 132 -1.24 6.19 -23.98
N SER A 133 -1.36 7.34 -24.62
CA SER A 133 -0.22 8.19 -24.99
C SER A 133 0.55 8.71 -23.75
N GLU A 134 -0.16 9.10 -22.69
CA GLU A 134 0.44 9.52 -21.42
C GLU A 134 1.21 8.37 -20.75
N GLN A 135 0.57 7.20 -20.62
CA GLN A 135 1.20 6.04 -19.96
C GLN A 135 2.39 5.50 -20.75
N LYS A 136 2.34 5.58 -22.09
CA LYS A 136 3.50 5.29 -22.94
C LYS A 136 4.67 6.23 -22.66
N ALA A 137 4.41 7.53 -22.48
CA ALA A 137 5.44 8.50 -22.12
C ALA A 137 6.03 8.23 -20.71
N VAL A 138 5.18 7.87 -19.74
CA VAL A 138 5.61 7.46 -18.39
C VAL A 138 6.55 6.26 -18.46
N GLN A 139 6.16 5.20 -19.19
CA GLN A 139 7.01 4.02 -19.36
C GLN A 139 8.33 4.37 -20.06
N LEU A 140 8.30 5.15 -21.15
CA LEU A 140 9.53 5.58 -21.83
C LEU A 140 10.49 6.31 -20.88
N ASN A 141 9.97 7.22 -20.05
CA ASN A 141 10.78 7.94 -19.08
C ASN A 141 11.39 7.01 -18.01
N ARG A 142 10.63 6.05 -17.49
CA ARG A 142 11.12 5.08 -16.51
C ARG A 142 12.21 4.16 -17.07
N HIS A 143 12.04 3.68 -18.30
CA HIS A 143 13.07 2.87 -18.96
C HIS A 143 14.34 3.70 -19.18
N LYS A 144 14.21 4.94 -19.66
CA LYS A 144 15.36 5.85 -19.82
C LYS A 144 16.07 6.11 -18.50
N GLN A 145 15.32 6.43 -17.43
CA GLN A 145 15.87 6.65 -16.09
C GLN A 145 16.66 5.43 -15.60
N LEU A 146 16.10 4.23 -15.77
CA LEU A 146 16.76 2.99 -15.38
C LEU A 146 18.05 2.76 -16.19
N GLU A 147 17.97 2.85 -17.52
CA GLU A 147 19.11 2.64 -18.41
C GLU A 147 20.25 3.64 -18.14
N ASP A 148 19.92 4.93 -18.00
CA ASP A 148 20.90 5.98 -17.73
C ASP A 148 21.54 5.82 -16.35
N THR A 149 20.79 5.35 -15.36
CA THR A 149 21.33 5.07 -14.02
C THR A 149 22.18 3.79 -14.00
N CYS A 150 21.78 2.74 -14.71
CA CYS A 150 22.55 1.51 -14.82
C CYS A 150 23.96 1.76 -15.43
N LYS A 151 24.07 2.70 -16.38
CA LYS A 151 25.38 3.14 -16.92
C LYS A 151 26.31 3.72 -15.86
N LYS A 152 25.79 4.35 -14.80
CA LYS A 152 26.57 4.88 -13.67
C LYS A 152 27.09 3.77 -12.75
N TYR A 153 26.52 2.56 -12.83
CA TYR A 153 26.81 1.43 -11.97
C TYR A 153 27.15 0.17 -12.78
N PRO A 154 28.28 0.15 -13.52
CA PRO A 154 28.63 -0.95 -14.41
C PRO A 154 28.72 -2.30 -13.70
N GLN A 155 29.06 -2.33 -12.41
CA GLN A 155 29.09 -3.54 -11.60
C GLN A 155 27.74 -4.26 -11.50
N LEU A 156 26.61 -3.55 -11.70
CA LEU A 156 25.28 -4.13 -11.67
C LEU A 156 24.95 -4.95 -12.92
N HIS A 157 25.73 -4.81 -14.00
CA HIS A 157 25.59 -5.62 -15.22
C HIS A 157 26.38 -6.93 -15.16
N ILE A 158 27.30 -7.09 -14.21
CA ILE A 158 28.26 -8.20 -14.21
C ILE A 158 27.58 -9.52 -13.82
N GLY A 159 27.80 -10.54 -14.64
CA GLY A 159 27.34 -11.92 -14.40
C GLY A 159 25.85 -12.14 -14.64
N ALA A 160 25.43 -13.40 -14.54
CA ALA A 160 24.02 -13.77 -14.67
C ALA A 160 23.16 -13.18 -13.53
N ILE A 161 21.84 -13.24 -13.67
CA ILE A 161 20.92 -13.01 -12.54
C ILE A 161 21.18 -14.07 -11.46
N ASN A 162 21.19 -13.67 -10.19
CA ASN A 162 21.46 -14.59 -9.09
C ASN A 162 20.21 -15.42 -8.72
N VAL A 163 20.41 -16.47 -7.92
CA VAL A 163 19.33 -17.37 -7.47
C VAL A 163 18.26 -16.61 -6.69
N ASP A 164 18.64 -15.61 -5.89
CA ASP A 164 17.68 -14.78 -5.16
C ASP A 164 16.77 -13.98 -6.10
N THR A 165 17.29 -13.44 -7.21
CA THR A 165 16.47 -12.79 -8.24
C THR A 165 15.52 -13.80 -8.89
N GLN A 166 16.01 -14.98 -9.24
CA GLN A 166 15.17 -16.04 -9.82
C GLN A 166 14.06 -16.49 -8.85
N ARG A 167 14.30 -16.44 -7.53
CA ARG A 167 13.31 -16.68 -6.49
C ARG A 167 12.19 -15.64 -6.46
N HIS A 168 12.50 -14.41 -6.87
CA HIS A 168 11.55 -13.31 -6.90
C HIS A 168 10.75 -13.22 -8.20
N ILE A 169 11.08 -14.00 -9.22
CA ILE A 169 10.36 -14.01 -10.49
C ILE A 169 9.30 -15.10 -10.49
N LEU A 170 8.03 -14.71 -10.57
CA LEU A 170 6.89 -15.61 -10.77
C LEU A 170 6.62 -15.79 -12.26
N VAL A 171 6.43 -17.03 -12.67
CA VAL A 171 6.21 -17.42 -14.05
C VAL A 171 4.73 -17.71 -14.29
N ASN A 172 4.16 -17.02 -15.27
CA ASN A 172 2.83 -17.31 -15.82
C ASN A 172 3.01 -17.83 -17.24
N GLU A 173 3.11 -19.15 -17.39
CA GLU A 173 3.35 -19.81 -18.69
C GLU A 173 2.20 -19.59 -19.67
N LYS A 174 0.95 -19.57 -19.17
CA LYS A 174 -0.26 -19.40 -19.98
C LYS A 174 -0.28 -18.07 -20.75
N HIS A 175 0.14 -16.99 -20.09
CA HIS A 175 0.14 -15.64 -20.67
C HIS A 175 1.54 -15.13 -21.00
N LYS A 176 2.56 -15.99 -20.88
CA LYS A 176 3.99 -15.65 -21.07
C LYS A 176 4.40 -14.40 -20.28
N LEU A 177 4.10 -14.35 -18.98
CA LEU A 177 4.47 -13.24 -18.09
C LEU A 177 5.52 -13.66 -17.07
N LEU A 178 6.44 -12.75 -16.77
CA LEU A 178 7.40 -12.80 -15.68
C LEU A 178 7.20 -11.61 -14.76
N TYR A 179 6.76 -11.87 -13.53
CA TYR A 179 6.61 -10.83 -12.51
C TYR A 179 7.73 -10.94 -11.49
N CYS A 180 8.63 -9.95 -11.44
CA CYS A 180 9.56 -9.86 -10.32
C CYS A 180 8.90 -9.13 -9.15
N PHE A 181 8.56 -9.87 -8.10
CA PHE A 181 7.90 -9.30 -6.94
C PHE A 181 8.91 -8.70 -5.96
N VAL A 182 8.63 -7.49 -5.51
CA VAL A 182 9.32 -6.86 -4.38
C VAL A 182 8.31 -6.74 -3.23
N PRO A 183 8.64 -7.13 -1.98
CA PRO A 183 7.71 -6.94 -0.88
C PRO A 183 7.29 -5.47 -0.70
N LYS A 184 6.07 -5.23 -0.20
CA LYS A 184 5.56 -3.88 0.16
C LYS A 184 5.39 -2.87 -1.00
N VAL A 185 5.41 -3.35 -2.24
CA VAL A 185 5.10 -2.57 -3.46
C VAL A 185 3.74 -2.94 -4.09
N GLY A 186 2.83 -3.56 -3.32
CA GLY A 186 1.56 -4.08 -3.85
C GLY A 186 1.63 -5.52 -4.38
N CYS A 187 2.72 -6.24 -4.11
CA CYS A 187 2.95 -7.58 -4.64
C CYS A 187 1.86 -8.63 -4.32
N SER A 188 1.14 -8.51 -3.20
CA SER A 188 0.07 -9.45 -2.86
C SER A 188 -1.09 -9.37 -3.85
N ASN A 189 -1.46 -8.16 -4.29
CA ASN A 189 -2.49 -7.97 -5.31
C ASN A 189 -2.03 -8.47 -6.68
N TRP A 190 -0.79 -8.21 -7.08
CA TRP A 190 -0.24 -8.81 -8.30
C TRP A 190 -0.25 -10.34 -8.27
N LYS A 191 0.06 -10.95 -7.12
CA LYS A 191 -0.03 -12.41 -6.97
C LYS A 191 -1.47 -12.91 -7.16
N ARG A 192 -2.47 -12.19 -6.63
CA ARG A 192 -3.90 -12.51 -6.83
C ARG A 192 -4.29 -12.39 -8.31
N VAL A 193 -3.89 -11.31 -8.99
CA VAL A 193 -4.13 -11.09 -10.42
C VAL A 193 -3.57 -12.24 -11.24
N LEU A 194 -2.30 -12.60 -11.02
CA LEU A 194 -1.66 -13.68 -11.74
C LEU A 194 -2.30 -15.05 -11.44
N MET A 195 -2.70 -15.31 -10.18
CA MET A 195 -3.45 -16.53 -9.82
C MET A 195 -4.77 -16.66 -10.59
N LYS A 196 -5.51 -15.55 -10.73
CA LYS A 196 -6.76 -15.53 -11.51
C LYS A 196 -6.49 -15.79 -12.99
N LEU A 197 -5.45 -15.17 -13.56
CA LEU A 197 -5.06 -15.37 -14.96
C LEU A 197 -4.72 -16.83 -15.30
N VAL A 198 -4.10 -17.56 -14.38
CA VAL A 198 -3.79 -18.99 -14.56
C VAL A 198 -4.94 -19.94 -14.17
N GLY A 199 -6.10 -19.41 -13.79
CA GLY A 199 -7.27 -20.21 -13.39
C GLY A 199 -7.10 -20.96 -12.07
N LYS A 200 -6.17 -20.52 -11.20
CA LYS A 200 -5.92 -21.15 -9.89
C LYS A 200 -6.88 -20.70 -8.79
N SER A 201 -7.74 -19.72 -9.07
CA SER A 201 -8.81 -19.30 -8.17
C SER A 201 -9.99 -18.78 -8.99
N ASN A 202 -11.18 -19.27 -8.67
CA ASN A 202 -12.45 -18.76 -9.20
C ASN A 202 -13.05 -17.67 -8.29
N LYS A 203 -12.43 -17.40 -7.14
CA LYS A 203 -12.90 -16.36 -6.22
C LYS A 203 -12.71 -14.97 -6.84
N PRO A 204 -13.58 -14.00 -6.51
CA PRO A 204 -13.27 -12.59 -6.70
C PRO A 204 -11.89 -12.25 -6.12
N LEU A 205 -11.13 -11.37 -6.78
CA LEU A 205 -9.75 -11.06 -6.36
C LEU A 205 -9.68 -10.56 -4.91
N ALA A 206 -10.68 -9.80 -4.48
CA ALA A 206 -10.80 -9.26 -3.12
C ALA A 206 -10.91 -10.35 -2.05
N GLU A 207 -11.42 -11.53 -2.40
CA GLU A 207 -11.64 -12.65 -1.47
C GLU A 207 -10.45 -13.61 -1.40
N ILE A 208 -9.45 -13.46 -2.29
CA ILE A 208 -8.22 -14.23 -2.20
C ILE A 208 -7.40 -13.65 -1.05
N THR A 209 -7.24 -14.42 0.02
CA THR A 209 -6.46 -13.99 1.19
C THR A 209 -4.97 -13.82 0.85
N SER A 210 -4.24 -13.07 1.67
CA SER A 210 -2.79 -12.91 1.49
C SER A 210 -2.07 -14.26 1.60
N ASP A 211 -2.53 -15.14 2.49
CA ASP A 211 -1.96 -16.47 2.69
C ASP A 211 -2.20 -17.37 1.48
N GLU A 212 -3.39 -17.33 0.89
CA GLU A 212 -3.67 -18.04 -0.37
C GLU A 212 -2.77 -17.54 -1.51
N ALA A 213 -2.57 -16.22 -1.61
CA ALA A 213 -1.71 -15.59 -2.60
C ALA A 213 -0.21 -15.88 -2.42
N HIS A 214 0.22 -16.25 -1.21
CA HIS A 214 1.62 -16.48 -0.89
C HIS A 214 2.01 -17.96 -0.78
N TYR A 215 1.11 -18.83 -0.31
CA TYR A 215 1.46 -20.18 0.11
C TYR A 215 0.64 -21.30 -0.55
N LYS A 216 -0.65 -21.08 -0.84
CA LYS A 216 -1.58 -22.21 -1.08
C LYS A 216 -1.69 -22.69 -2.53
N HIS A 217 -1.34 -21.85 -3.51
CA HIS A 217 -1.48 -22.18 -4.94
C HIS A 217 -0.25 -21.80 -5.79
N GLY A 218 0.93 -21.74 -5.14
CA GLY A 218 2.21 -21.23 -5.63
C GLY A 218 2.39 -21.22 -7.15
N MET A 219 2.36 -20.02 -7.74
CA MET A 219 2.93 -19.83 -9.07
C MET A 219 4.39 -20.30 -9.04
N ARG A 220 4.80 -20.99 -10.10
CA ARG A 220 6.17 -21.46 -10.21
C ARG A 220 7.09 -20.26 -10.28
N ARG A 221 8.20 -20.33 -9.55
CA ARG A 221 9.27 -19.32 -9.59
C ARG A 221 10.25 -19.68 -10.69
N LEU A 222 10.92 -18.70 -11.28
CA LEU A 222 11.89 -18.92 -12.35
C LEU A 222 12.99 -19.90 -11.93
N GLN A 223 13.42 -19.84 -10.66
CA GLN A 223 14.42 -20.76 -10.09
C GLN A 223 14.06 -22.25 -10.22
N ALA A 224 12.77 -22.58 -10.38
CA ALA A 224 12.27 -23.96 -10.45
C ALA A 224 12.25 -24.53 -11.88
N TYR A 225 12.75 -23.77 -12.86
CA TYR A 225 12.92 -24.19 -14.25
C TYR A 225 14.39 -24.47 -14.54
N LYS A 226 14.66 -25.26 -15.58
CA LYS A 226 16.04 -25.55 -16.01
C LYS A 226 16.70 -24.30 -16.60
N PRO A 227 18.03 -24.13 -16.53
CA PRO A 227 18.71 -22.94 -17.03
C PRO A 227 18.35 -22.53 -18.47
N GLU A 228 18.16 -23.50 -19.37
CA GLU A 228 17.74 -23.29 -20.76
C GLU A 228 16.33 -22.68 -20.86
N ASP A 229 15.39 -23.16 -20.05
CA ASP A 229 14.03 -22.64 -19.98
C ASP A 229 14.03 -21.25 -19.33
N GLN A 230 14.83 -21.05 -18.28
CA GLN A 230 14.99 -19.75 -17.63
C GLN A 230 15.46 -18.69 -18.64
N LYS A 231 16.49 -19.01 -19.42
CA LYS A 231 17.02 -18.14 -20.49
C LYS A 231 15.94 -17.84 -21.54
N LYS A 232 15.28 -18.88 -22.06
CA LYS A 232 14.22 -18.74 -23.06
C LYS A 232 13.06 -17.87 -22.56
N MET A 233 12.63 -18.05 -21.30
CA MET A 233 11.57 -17.25 -20.70
C MET A 233 12.00 -15.79 -20.54
N LEU A 234 13.21 -15.52 -20.03
CA LEU A 234 13.75 -14.16 -19.92
C LEU A 234 13.85 -13.46 -21.27
N GLU A 235 14.14 -14.20 -22.34
CA GLU A 235 14.21 -13.65 -23.71
C GLU A 235 12.83 -13.42 -24.34
N THR A 236 11.84 -14.27 -24.07
CA THR A 236 10.59 -14.31 -24.86
C THR A 236 9.31 -13.90 -24.13
N TYR A 237 9.30 -13.87 -22.79
CA TYR A 237 8.09 -13.55 -22.01
C TYR A 237 8.05 -12.07 -21.67
N THR A 238 6.87 -11.48 -21.54
CA THR A 238 6.74 -10.09 -21.06
C THR A 238 7.13 -10.02 -19.58
N LYS A 239 8.02 -9.10 -19.22
CA LYS A 239 8.60 -8.94 -17.88
C LYS A 239 8.11 -7.64 -17.26
N PHE A 240 7.68 -7.68 -16.00
CA PHE A 240 7.34 -6.47 -15.27
C PHE A 240 7.79 -6.48 -13.81
N VAL A 241 8.03 -5.29 -13.29
CA VAL A 241 8.43 -5.04 -11.91
C VAL A 241 7.70 -3.81 -11.38
N TYR A 242 7.40 -3.80 -10.09
CA TYR A 242 6.86 -2.65 -9.39
C TYR A 242 7.82 -2.19 -8.30
N ALA A 243 8.04 -0.89 -8.21
CA ALA A 243 8.81 -0.24 -7.18
C ALA A 243 7.91 0.60 -6.26
N ARG A 244 8.48 1.11 -5.18
CA ARG A 244 7.88 2.09 -4.27
C ARG A 244 8.99 2.99 -3.75
N ASN A 245 8.68 4.22 -3.34
CA ASN A 245 9.65 5.06 -2.63
C ASN A 245 10.39 4.23 -1.55
N PRO A 246 11.73 4.11 -1.61
CA PRO A 246 12.46 3.12 -0.81
C PRO A 246 12.25 3.31 0.71
N PHE A 247 12.24 4.55 1.20
CA PHE A 247 12.04 4.83 2.61
C PHE A 247 10.62 4.49 3.09
N VAL A 248 9.63 4.77 2.25
CA VAL A 248 8.23 4.42 2.54
C VAL A 248 8.05 2.90 2.51
N ARG A 249 8.75 2.20 1.61
CA ARG A 249 8.78 0.72 1.53
C ARG A 249 9.29 0.13 2.85
N ILE A 250 10.39 0.65 3.39
CA ILE A 250 10.98 0.15 4.64
C ILE A 250 10.12 0.47 5.86
N LEU A 251 9.52 1.66 5.92
CA LEU A 251 8.54 1.96 6.97
C LEU A 251 7.32 1.03 6.88
N SER A 252 6.88 0.67 5.66
CA SER A 252 5.81 -0.31 5.46
C SER A 252 6.23 -1.72 5.88
N ALA A 253 7.48 -2.11 5.65
CA ALA A 253 8.02 -3.38 6.15
C ALA A 253 8.00 -3.41 7.68
N TYR A 254 8.57 -2.40 8.35
CA TYR A 254 8.56 -2.29 9.81
C TYR A 254 7.15 -2.38 10.38
N LYS A 255 6.23 -1.53 9.90
CA LYS A 255 4.86 -1.51 10.44
C LYS A 255 4.12 -2.81 10.21
N ASN A 256 4.30 -3.44 9.05
CA ASN A 256 3.67 -4.73 8.78
C ASN A 256 4.20 -5.83 9.71
N LYS A 257 5.48 -5.82 10.06
CA LYS A 257 6.13 -6.89 10.82
C LYS A 257 6.13 -6.68 12.33
N TYR A 258 6.20 -5.44 12.79
CA TYR A 258 6.39 -5.10 14.20
C TYR A 258 5.38 -4.08 14.74
N GLY A 259 4.58 -3.45 13.88
CA GLY A 259 3.66 -2.37 14.28
C GLY A 259 2.37 -2.85 14.97
N ASP A 260 1.96 -4.10 14.75
CA ASP A 260 0.80 -4.72 15.40
C ASP A 260 1.25 -5.97 16.16
N VAL A 261 1.09 -5.97 17.49
CA VAL A 261 1.55 -7.07 18.35
C VAL A 261 0.79 -8.38 18.11
N VAL A 262 -0.49 -8.31 17.75
CA VAL A 262 -1.33 -9.48 17.50
C VAL A 262 -0.89 -10.16 16.20
N MET A 263 -0.59 -9.39 15.16
CA MET A 263 -0.07 -9.91 13.90
C MET A 263 1.37 -10.40 14.06
N TYR A 264 2.23 -9.63 14.74
CA TYR A 264 3.60 -10.03 15.05
C TYR A 264 3.66 -11.41 15.73
N ARG A 265 2.79 -11.67 16.73
CA ARG A 265 2.72 -12.97 17.41
C ARG A 265 2.48 -14.15 16.48
N LYS A 266 1.75 -13.95 15.38
CA LYS A 266 1.46 -14.99 14.38
C LYS A 266 2.63 -15.23 13.43
N GLU A 267 3.48 -14.22 13.21
CA GLU A 267 4.60 -14.30 12.28
C GLU A 267 5.93 -14.63 12.98
N THR A 268 6.03 -15.85 13.52
CA THR A 268 7.17 -16.31 14.35
C THR A 268 8.54 -16.18 13.67
N TYR A 269 8.59 -16.25 12.33
CA TYR A 269 9.81 -16.03 11.55
C TYR A 269 10.48 -14.69 11.87
N PHE A 270 9.71 -13.62 12.15
CA PHE A 270 10.28 -12.30 12.42
C PHE A 270 10.74 -12.10 13.86
N HIS A 271 10.38 -13.01 14.78
CA HIS A 271 10.73 -12.88 16.19
C HIS A 271 12.25 -12.91 16.40
N GLN A 272 12.96 -13.70 15.62
CA GLN A 272 14.42 -13.79 15.72
C GLN A 272 15.11 -12.45 15.41
N PHE A 273 14.54 -11.65 14.52
CA PHE A 273 15.08 -10.32 14.21
C PHE A 273 14.76 -9.38 15.35
N ALA A 274 13.50 -9.30 15.78
CA ALA A 274 13.09 -8.43 16.89
C ALA A 274 13.87 -8.68 18.18
N LYS A 275 14.08 -9.95 18.56
CA LYS A 275 14.91 -10.29 19.73
C LYS A 275 16.35 -9.80 19.58
N LYS A 276 16.94 -9.92 18.38
CA LYS A 276 18.29 -9.39 18.10
C LYS A 276 18.34 -7.87 18.19
N MET A 277 17.30 -7.19 17.70
CA MET A 277 17.19 -5.72 17.77
C MET A 277 17.12 -5.25 19.22
N ILE A 278 16.18 -5.80 19.99
CA ILE A 278 15.97 -5.44 21.39
C ILE A 278 17.21 -5.76 22.21
N LYS A 279 17.78 -6.96 22.08
CA LYS A 279 18.96 -7.37 22.85
C LYS A 279 20.17 -6.45 22.61
N LYS A 280 20.35 -5.93 21.40
CA LYS A 280 21.54 -5.13 21.04
C LYS A 280 21.34 -3.63 21.23
N TYR A 281 20.13 -3.11 20.99
CA TYR A 281 19.91 -1.66 20.87
C TYR A 281 18.99 -1.05 21.93
N ARG A 282 18.24 -1.86 22.67
CA ARG A 282 17.36 -1.36 23.72
C ARG A 282 18.15 -1.16 25.00
N GLU A 283 17.99 0.01 25.62
CA GLU A 283 18.50 0.26 26.96
C GLU A 283 17.58 -0.39 28.00
N ASN A 284 18.16 -1.14 28.93
CA ASN A 284 17.46 -1.82 30.03
C ASN A 284 16.22 -2.63 29.58
N PRO A 285 16.34 -3.59 28.65
CA PRO A 285 15.20 -4.34 28.15
C PRO A 285 14.61 -5.24 29.25
N SER A 286 13.28 -5.28 29.36
CA SER A 286 12.61 -6.23 30.26
C SER A 286 12.85 -7.67 29.81
N GLN A 287 12.84 -8.61 30.75
CA GLN A 287 13.01 -10.03 30.46
C GLN A 287 12.00 -10.53 29.41
N ARG A 288 10.74 -10.10 29.54
CA ARG A 288 9.69 -10.39 28.55
C ARG A 288 10.05 -9.87 27.16
N ALA A 289 10.60 -8.66 27.03
CA ALA A 289 10.98 -8.10 25.73
C ALA A 289 12.12 -8.91 25.07
N LEU A 290 13.09 -9.36 25.86
CA LEU A 290 14.18 -10.23 25.39
C LEU A 290 13.66 -11.60 24.93
N GLU A 291 12.71 -12.17 25.66
CA GLU A 291 12.14 -13.49 25.36
C GLU A 291 11.21 -13.48 24.16
N THR A 292 10.40 -12.44 24.01
CA THR A 292 9.32 -12.39 23.01
C THR A 292 9.68 -11.60 21.76
N GLY A 293 10.56 -10.60 21.87
CA GLY A 293 10.80 -9.64 20.80
C GLY A 293 9.65 -8.64 20.60
N GLU A 294 8.63 -8.63 21.46
CA GLU A 294 7.47 -7.74 21.31
C GLU A 294 7.85 -6.26 21.42
N ASN A 295 7.12 -5.44 20.67
CA ASN A 295 7.24 -3.98 20.67
C ASN A 295 8.64 -3.48 20.28
N ALA A 296 9.33 -4.15 19.35
CA ALA A 296 10.52 -3.59 18.73
C ALA A 296 10.19 -2.24 18.06
N THR A 297 10.98 -1.21 18.31
CA THR A 297 10.67 0.16 17.87
C THR A 297 11.21 0.46 16.47
N TRP A 298 10.70 1.52 15.85
CA TRP A 298 11.17 1.99 14.54
C TRP A 298 12.66 2.34 14.59
N THR A 299 13.07 3.08 15.62
CA THR A 299 14.48 3.47 15.83
C THR A 299 15.38 2.25 16.05
N GLU A 300 14.93 1.22 16.77
CA GLU A 300 15.67 -0.04 16.93
C GLU A 300 15.80 -0.81 15.61
N PHE A 301 14.74 -0.81 14.80
CA PHE A 301 14.75 -1.41 13.46
C PHE A 301 15.72 -0.68 12.52
N VAL A 302 15.73 0.65 12.54
CA VAL A 302 16.69 1.42 11.74
C VAL A 302 18.13 1.18 12.22
N LYS A 303 18.38 1.19 13.54
CA LYS A 303 19.70 0.85 14.10
C LYS A 303 20.14 -0.55 13.67
N TYR A 304 19.21 -1.51 13.61
CA TYR A 304 19.48 -2.85 13.14
C TYR A 304 19.88 -2.90 11.66
N LEU A 305 19.21 -2.13 10.79
CA LEU A 305 19.54 -2.09 9.37
C LEU A 305 20.89 -1.41 9.11
N THR A 306 21.17 -0.31 9.80
CA THR A 306 22.37 0.50 9.59
C THR A 306 23.58 0.03 10.41
N ASP A 307 23.50 -1.14 11.04
CA ASP A 307 24.58 -1.73 11.81
C ASP A 307 25.68 -2.27 10.88
N PRO A 308 26.94 -1.79 10.98
CA PRO A 308 28.03 -2.21 10.10
C PRO A 308 28.32 -3.71 10.13
N ALA A 309 27.93 -4.39 11.22
CA ALA A 309 28.06 -5.84 11.32
C ALA A 309 27.04 -6.62 10.48
N LYS A 310 26.12 -5.94 9.78
CA LYS A 310 25.12 -6.57 8.90
C LYS A 310 25.62 -6.68 7.48
N ASN A 311 25.55 -7.91 6.97
CA ASN A 311 25.95 -8.27 5.62
C ASN A 311 24.84 -9.00 4.82
N TYR A 312 23.67 -9.23 5.43
CA TYR A 312 22.54 -9.90 4.78
C TYR A 312 21.21 -9.37 5.32
N PHE A 313 20.25 -9.15 4.43
CA PHE A 313 18.91 -8.69 4.76
C PHE A 313 17.84 -9.72 4.38
N ASP A 314 16.70 -9.63 5.07
CA ASP A 314 15.50 -10.34 4.64
C ASP A 314 14.90 -9.63 3.43
N ASP A 315 14.28 -10.38 2.52
CA ASP A 315 13.64 -9.87 1.30
C ASP A 315 12.68 -8.68 1.58
N HIS A 316 12.07 -8.60 2.77
CA HIS A 316 11.16 -7.51 3.14
C HIS A 316 11.86 -6.15 3.30
N TRP A 317 13.17 -6.12 3.58
CA TRP A 317 13.96 -4.89 3.72
C TRP A 317 15.26 -4.88 2.92
N GLU A 318 15.53 -5.89 2.08
CA GLU A 318 16.61 -5.86 1.07
C GLU A 318 16.36 -4.77 0.00
N GLU A 319 17.42 -4.24 -0.61
CA GLU A 319 17.29 -3.30 -1.72
C GLU A 319 16.55 -3.93 -2.92
N MET A 320 15.61 -3.18 -3.51
CA MET A 320 14.76 -3.65 -4.61
C MET A 320 15.60 -4.06 -5.83
N PHE A 321 16.67 -3.33 -6.13
CA PHE A 321 17.56 -3.65 -7.25
C PHE A 321 18.29 -4.99 -7.07
N LYS A 322 18.58 -5.41 -5.83
CA LYS A 322 19.19 -6.73 -5.56
C LYS A 322 18.19 -7.86 -5.75
N LEU A 323 16.92 -7.62 -5.40
CA LEU A 323 15.84 -8.60 -5.54
C LEU A 323 15.45 -8.84 -7.00
N CYS A 324 15.55 -7.81 -7.85
CA CYS A 324 15.03 -7.87 -9.21
C CYS A 324 16.05 -7.61 -10.32
N SER A 325 17.30 -7.28 -10.01
CA SER A 325 18.38 -7.10 -11.00
C SER A 325 17.97 -6.26 -12.24
N PRO A 326 17.45 -5.03 -12.08
CA PRO A 326 16.88 -4.27 -13.20
C PRO A 326 17.90 -3.83 -14.26
N CYS A 327 19.20 -3.83 -13.95
CA CYS A 327 20.25 -3.62 -14.94
C CYS A 327 20.57 -4.88 -15.77
N LYS A 328 20.12 -6.08 -15.35
CA LYS A 328 20.34 -7.36 -16.06
C LYS A 328 19.08 -7.82 -16.79
N ILE A 329 17.91 -7.50 -16.26
CA ILE A 329 16.62 -7.88 -16.82
C ILE A 329 16.04 -6.70 -17.57
N LYS A 330 15.80 -6.88 -18.87
CA LYS A 330 15.05 -5.92 -19.69
C LYS A 330 13.57 -6.03 -19.34
N TYR A 331 13.11 -5.22 -18.39
CA TYR A 331 11.69 -5.13 -18.08
C TYR A 331 10.94 -4.44 -19.21
N ASP A 332 9.75 -4.94 -19.52
CA ASP A 332 8.84 -4.33 -20.51
C ASP A 332 7.92 -3.30 -19.85
N TYR A 333 7.63 -3.48 -18.55
CA TYR A 333 6.86 -2.54 -17.74
C TYR A 333 7.50 -2.31 -16.37
N ILE A 334 7.68 -1.04 -16.02
CA ILE A 334 8.16 -0.58 -14.72
C ILE A 334 7.05 0.25 -14.09
N GLY A 335 6.44 -0.28 -13.04
CA GLY A 335 5.35 0.38 -12.32
C GLY A 335 5.78 0.93 -10.96
N HIS A 336 5.09 1.94 -10.46
CA HIS A 336 5.26 2.45 -9.10
C HIS A 336 4.00 2.13 -8.28
N LEU A 337 4.15 1.86 -6.98
CA LEU A 337 2.98 1.64 -6.11
C LEU A 337 2.08 2.87 -6.08
N GLU A 338 2.70 4.05 -6.14
CA GLU A 338 2.08 5.37 -6.15
C GLU A 338 1.12 5.55 -7.34
N THR A 339 1.44 4.96 -8.49
CA THR A 339 0.65 5.03 -9.73
C THR A 339 0.06 3.68 -10.15
N ILE A 340 -0.01 2.71 -9.22
CA ILE A 340 -0.26 1.31 -9.55
C ILE A 340 -1.54 1.06 -10.33
N GLY A 341 -2.60 1.84 -10.07
CA GLY A 341 -3.87 1.72 -10.79
C GLY A 341 -3.71 2.01 -12.28
N ALA A 342 -3.11 3.16 -12.63
CA ALA A 342 -2.87 3.55 -14.01
C ALA A 342 -1.86 2.61 -14.70
N ASP A 343 -0.76 2.29 -14.01
CA ASP A 343 0.29 1.40 -14.55
C ASP A 343 -0.28 0.00 -14.85
N ALA A 344 -1.04 -0.56 -13.91
CA ALA A 344 -1.61 -1.90 -14.07
C ALA A 344 -2.68 -1.93 -15.16
N LYS A 345 -3.53 -0.90 -15.23
CA LYS A 345 -4.54 -0.76 -16.28
C LYS A 345 -3.87 -0.70 -17.66
N TYR A 346 -2.89 0.17 -17.84
CA TYR A 346 -2.16 0.31 -19.11
C TYR A 346 -1.53 -1.03 -19.55
N MET A 347 -0.84 -1.71 -18.64
CA MET A 347 -0.21 -3.01 -18.95
C MET A 347 -1.26 -4.07 -19.31
N LEU A 348 -2.32 -4.23 -18.51
CA LEU A 348 -3.35 -5.24 -18.75
C LEU A 348 -4.13 -4.97 -20.04
N ASP A 349 -4.43 -3.70 -20.35
CA ASP A 349 -5.09 -3.30 -21.59
C ASP A 349 -4.21 -3.64 -22.80
N THR A 350 -2.93 -3.26 -22.74
CA THR A 350 -1.96 -3.49 -23.84
C THR A 350 -1.74 -4.97 -24.11
N LEU A 351 -1.84 -5.81 -23.08
CA LEU A 351 -1.73 -7.26 -23.20
C LEU A 351 -3.06 -7.96 -23.56
N GLY A 352 -4.17 -7.22 -23.72
CA GLY A 352 -5.48 -7.79 -23.99
C GLY A 352 -6.06 -8.61 -22.83
N LEU A 353 -5.64 -8.32 -21.59
CA LEU A 353 -6.01 -9.08 -20.39
C LEU A 353 -7.13 -8.43 -19.56
N SER A 354 -7.53 -7.20 -19.88
CA SER A 354 -8.51 -6.44 -19.11
C SER A 354 -9.92 -7.02 -19.11
N SER A 355 -10.25 -7.91 -20.06
CA SER A 355 -11.51 -8.67 -20.05
C SER A 355 -11.52 -9.81 -19.03
N GLN A 356 -10.34 -10.27 -18.59
CA GLN A 356 -10.18 -11.39 -17.65
C GLN A 356 -9.94 -10.91 -16.22
N VAL A 357 -9.22 -9.80 -16.07
CA VAL A 357 -8.75 -9.34 -14.77
C VAL A 357 -8.56 -7.82 -14.74
N GLU A 358 -8.77 -7.25 -13.57
CA GLU A 358 -8.40 -5.88 -13.24
C GLU A 358 -7.55 -5.88 -11.98
N TYR A 359 -6.64 -4.93 -11.85
CA TYR A 359 -5.89 -4.76 -10.61
C TYR A 359 -6.81 -4.24 -9.49
N PRO A 360 -6.84 -4.86 -8.31
CA PRO A 360 -7.76 -4.45 -7.25
C PRO A 360 -7.56 -2.99 -6.80
N SER A 361 -8.67 -2.30 -6.55
CA SER A 361 -8.70 -0.96 -5.98
C SER A 361 -7.94 -0.86 -4.64
N PRO A 362 -7.35 0.31 -4.29
CA PRO A 362 -6.73 0.54 -2.98
C PRO A 362 -7.64 0.22 -1.78
N LYS A 363 -8.96 0.29 -1.95
CA LYS A 363 -9.95 -0.05 -0.90
C LYS A 363 -9.86 -1.49 -0.40
N THR A 364 -9.32 -2.41 -1.22
CA THR A 364 -9.11 -3.82 -0.85
C THR A 364 -7.67 -4.12 -0.44
N SER A 365 -6.84 -3.09 -0.27
CA SER A 365 -5.48 -3.24 0.24
C SER A 365 -5.48 -3.20 1.78
N HIS A 366 -4.44 -3.77 2.40
CA HIS A 366 -4.15 -3.55 3.83
C HIS A 366 -3.05 -2.50 3.95
N PRO A 367 -3.36 -1.19 3.85
CA PRO A 367 -2.35 -0.16 3.96
C PRO A 367 -1.79 -0.15 5.39
N THR A 368 -0.48 -0.13 5.52
CA THR A 368 0.21 0.08 6.81
C THR A 368 0.17 1.54 7.26
N ASN A 369 -0.56 2.41 6.56
CA ASN A 369 -0.55 3.87 6.76
C ASN A 369 0.88 4.45 6.81
N SER A 370 1.81 3.87 6.04
CA SER A 370 3.22 4.32 6.03
C SER A 370 3.39 5.64 5.30
N THR A 371 2.54 5.91 4.31
CA THR A 371 2.52 7.20 3.61
C THR A 371 2.11 8.32 4.58
N SER A 372 1.04 8.12 5.36
CA SER A 372 0.49 9.18 6.22
C SER A 372 1.31 9.47 7.47
N THR A 373 2.14 8.54 7.95
CA THR A 373 3.02 8.80 9.11
C THR A 373 4.48 8.98 8.72
N PHE A 374 4.77 9.17 7.43
CA PHE A 374 6.13 9.22 6.92
C PHE A 374 6.96 10.29 7.64
N GLU A 375 6.50 11.54 7.63
CA GLU A 375 7.20 12.66 8.28
C GLU A 375 7.47 12.40 9.76
N ASN A 376 6.43 11.99 10.52
CA ASN A 376 6.58 11.70 11.94
C ASN A 376 7.62 10.61 12.20
N SER A 377 7.55 9.50 11.48
CA SER A 377 8.49 8.37 11.68
C SER A 377 9.92 8.72 11.32
N PHE A 378 10.16 9.52 10.28
CA PHE A 378 11.53 9.90 9.89
C PHE A 378 12.08 11.07 10.72
N SER A 379 11.21 11.90 11.33
CA SER A 379 11.62 12.95 12.27
C SER A 379 12.20 12.41 13.59
N GLU A 380 11.88 11.17 13.96
CA GLU A 380 12.41 10.48 15.15
C GLU A 380 13.87 9.99 14.97
N LEU A 381 14.41 10.02 13.75
CA LEU A 381 15.71 9.46 13.42
C LEU A 381 16.82 10.51 13.51
N THR A 382 17.97 10.11 14.03
CA THR A 382 19.18 10.94 13.99
C THR A 382 19.71 11.09 12.57
N ILE A 383 20.47 12.16 12.29
CA ILE A 383 21.14 12.36 11.00
C ILE A 383 22.01 11.16 10.61
N ALA A 384 22.72 10.55 11.58
CA ALA A 384 23.53 9.36 11.32
C ALA A 384 22.70 8.17 10.83
N GLN A 385 21.53 7.93 11.43
CA GLN A 385 20.61 6.88 11.00
C GLN A 385 20.04 7.16 9.61
N LEU A 386 19.65 8.41 9.34
CA LEU A 386 19.14 8.82 8.03
C LEU A 386 20.20 8.64 6.94
N LYS A 387 21.46 9.02 7.21
CA LYS A 387 22.60 8.77 6.31
C LYS A 387 22.83 7.28 6.09
N GLY A 388 22.78 6.46 7.14
CA GLY A 388 22.93 5.02 7.02
C GLY A 388 21.84 4.38 6.15
N LEU A 389 20.57 4.79 6.32
CA LEU A 389 19.48 4.33 5.45
C LEU A 389 19.68 4.78 4.01
N TRP A 390 20.12 6.03 3.79
CA TRP A 390 20.42 6.51 2.45
C TRP A 390 21.51 5.67 1.77
N GLN A 391 22.61 5.38 2.48
CA GLN A 391 23.70 4.56 1.93
C GLN A 391 23.25 3.16 1.50
N ILE A 392 22.29 2.57 2.21
CA ILE A 392 21.69 1.29 1.84
C ILE A 392 20.83 1.46 0.58
N TYR A 393 19.86 2.38 0.59
CA TYR A 393 18.80 2.43 -0.43
C TYR A 393 19.01 3.43 -1.58
N GLN A 394 20.09 4.21 -1.60
CA GLN A 394 20.35 5.25 -2.62
C GLN A 394 20.20 4.71 -4.05
N LYS A 395 20.70 3.50 -4.32
CA LYS A 395 20.60 2.91 -5.66
C LYS A 395 19.15 2.64 -6.06
N ASP A 396 18.27 2.27 -5.12
CA ASP A 396 16.85 2.11 -5.41
C ASP A 396 16.18 3.45 -5.73
N PHE A 397 16.57 4.53 -5.04
CA PHE A 397 16.08 5.87 -5.36
C PHE A 397 16.47 6.24 -6.80
N GLU A 398 17.73 6.08 -7.15
CA GLU A 398 18.22 6.46 -8.48
C GLU A 398 17.68 5.57 -9.60
N LEU A 399 17.73 4.24 -9.44
CA LEU A 399 17.33 3.30 -10.49
C LEU A 399 15.84 3.39 -10.83
N PHE A 400 14.99 3.67 -9.84
CA PHE A 400 13.55 3.79 -10.03
C PHE A 400 13.05 5.25 -10.08
N GLY A 401 13.96 6.23 -10.13
CA GLY A 401 13.60 7.64 -10.36
C GLY A 401 12.83 8.29 -9.22
N TYR A 402 13.11 7.91 -7.96
CA TYR A 402 12.60 8.63 -6.79
C TYR A 402 13.55 9.76 -6.40
N GLU A 403 12.98 10.87 -5.95
CA GLU A 403 13.75 12.01 -5.48
C GLU A 403 14.40 11.72 -4.13
N LYS A 404 15.60 12.28 -3.92
CA LYS A 404 16.28 12.26 -2.62
C LYS A 404 15.44 13.07 -1.63
N PRO A 405 15.07 12.53 -0.45
CA PRO A 405 14.31 13.28 0.55
C PRO A 405 15.03 14.55 1.02
N ASP A 406 14.31 15.68 1.09
CA ASP A 406 14.85 16.99 1.47
C ASP A 406 15.47 17.05 2.88
N PHE A 407 14.97 16.22 3.80
CA PHE A 407 15.50 16.16 5.17
C PHE A 407 16.88 15.51 5.24
N LEU A 408 17.36 14.89 4.14
CA LEU A 408 18.73 14.43 4.05
C LEU A 408 19.64 15.61 3.69
N PRO A 409 20.77 15.79 4.40
CA PRO A 409 21.74 16.82 4.06
C PRO A 409 22.17 16.75 2.58
N SER A 410 22.50 17.88 1.98
CA SER A 410 22.98 17.93 0.58
C SER A 410 24.26 17.12 0.40
N THR A 411 25.14 17.11 1.42
CA THR A 411 26.36 16.32 1.50
C THR A 411 26.10 15.03 2.30
N VAL A 412 25.74 13.95 1.60
CA VAL A 412 25.69 12.58 2.15
C VAL A 412 26.62 11.70 1.34
#